data_AF-A0A353YVT5-F1
#
_entry.id   AF-A0A353YVT5-F1
#
_cell.length_a   1.000
_cell.length_b   1.000
_cell.length_c   1.000
_cell.angle_alpha   90.00
_cell.angle_beta   90.00
_cell.angle_gamma   90.00
#
_symmetry.space_group_name_H-M   'P 1'
#
loop_
_entity.id
_entity.type
_entity.pdbx_description
1 polymer ?
#
loop_
_entity_poly.entity_id
_entity_poly.type
_entity_poly.pdbx_seq_one_letter_code
_entity_poly.pdbx_strand_id
1 'polypeptide(L)' 'VDNRGVKVIEANFFNFTGNLYDKHLTLRFFKRIREERKFDSLEQLKNQISVDRIDIKEYFRQIKANR' A
#
# COMPACT_ATOMS: atom_id res chain seq x y z
N VAL A 1 -0.82 5.83 13.84
CA VAL A 1 -0.54 7.21 14.32
C VAL A 1 0.88 7.20 14.83
N ASP A 2 1.77 8.08 14.34
CA ASP A 2 3.04 8.23 15.05
C ASP A 2 2.76 8.74 16.49
N ASN A 3 3.71 8.58 17.41
CA ASN A 3 3.52 9.03 18.79
C ASN A 3 3.40 10.57 18.92
N ARG A 4 3.38 11.31 17.80
CA ARG A 4 3.29 12.77 17.72
C ARG A 4 1.92 13.25 17.21
N GLY A 5 0.96 12.35 16.97
CA GLY A 5 -0.39 12.71 16.51
C GLY A 5 -0.45 13.09 15.03
N VAL A 6 0.64 12.89 14.28
CA VAL A 6 0.71 13.24 12.85
C VAL A 6 0.23 12.04 12.03
N LYS A 7 -0.64 12.32 11.05
CA LYS A 7 -1.04 11.33 10.04
C LYS A 7 0.09 11.20 9.02
N VAL A 8 0.58 9.98 8.86
CA VAL A 8 1.62 9.64 7.87
C VAL A 8 1.01 8.83 6.75
N ILE A 9 1.56 9.00 5.54
CA ILE A 9 1.26 8.14 4.39
C ILE A 9 2.55 7.40 4.06
N GLU A 10 2.48 6.07 4.14
CA GLU A 10 3.53 5.18 3.69
C GLU A 10 3.06 4.47 2.42
N ALA A 11 3.89 4.46 1.38
CA ALA A 11 3.56 3.86 0.09
C ALA A 11 4.61 2.82 -0.31
N ASN A 12 4.14 1.62 -0.66
CA ASN A 12 4.98 0.59 -1.27
C ASN A 12 4.80 0.63 -2.80
N PHE A 13 5.87 0.93 -3.54
CA PHE A 13 5.85 0.99 -5.00
C PHE A 13 6.12 -0.39 -5.61
N PHE A 14 5.18 -0.92 -6.38
CA PHE A 14 5.36 -2.21 -7.05
C PHE A 14 6.28 -2.07 -8.27
N ASN A 15 7.18 -3.04 -8.42
CA ASN A 15 8.11 -3.15 -9.56
C ASN A 15 8.96 -1.89 -9.78
N PHE A 16 9.22 -1.14 -8.70
CA PHE A 16 10.08 0.03 -8.70
C PHE A 16 11.32 -0.26 -7.87
N THR A 17 12.49 0.09 -8.40
CA THR A 17 13.76 0.08 -7.69
C THR A 17 14.42 1.44 -7.88
N GLY A 18 14.86 2.04 -6.77
CA GLY A 18 15.45 3.37 -6.79
C GLY A 18 15.09 4.18 -5.55
N ASN A 19 15.52 5.44 -5.56
CA ASN A 19 15.37 6.39 -4.47
C ASN A 19 14.43 7.53 -4.92
N LEU A 20 13.47 7.90 -4.06
CA LEU A 20 12.50 8.98 -4.28
C LEU A 20 12.64 10.13 -3.26
N TYR A 21 13.72 10.19 -2.50
CA TYR A 21 14.03 11.32 -1.63
C TYR A 21 14.15 12.60 -2.46
N ASP A 22 13.65 13.71 -1.90
CA ASP A 22 13.60 15.04 -2.53
C ASP A 22 12.84 15.09 -3.86
N LYS A 23 12.02 14.07 -4.17
CA LYS A 23 11.13 14.07 -5.33
C LYS A 23 9.72 14.47 -4.92
N HIS A 24 9.10 15.34 -5.72
CA HIS A 24 7.67 15.60 -5.60
C HIS A 24 6.88 14.44 -6.20
N LEU A 25 5.96 13.89 -5.40
CA LEU A 25 5.09 12.78 -5.79
C LEU A 25 3.63 13.22 -5.71
N THR A 26 2.83 12.80 -6.70
CA THR A 26 1.38 12.99 -6.71
C THR A 26 0.70 11.65 -6.46
N LEU A 27 -0.17 11.58 -5.45
CA LEU A 27 -0.93 10.37 -5.12
C LEU A 27 -2.39 10.50 -5.54
N ARG A 28 -2.96 9.39 -5.99
CA ARG A 28 -4.40 9.25 -6.25
C ARG A 28 -4.90 7.97 -5.62
N PHE A 29 -5.93 8.09 -4.79
CA PHE A 29 -6.61 6.94 -4.19
C PHE A 29 -7.61 6.35 -5.18
N PHE A 30 -7.59 5.03 -5.36
CA PHE A 30 -8.47 4.33 -6.30
C PHE A 30 -9.52 3.48 -5.57
N LYS A 31 -9.09 2.69 -4.58
CA LYS A 31 -9.96 1.82 -3.81
C LYS A 31 -9.39 1.63 -2.42
N ARG A 32 -10.27 1.67 -1.41
CA ARG A 32 -9.95 1.22 -0.06
C ARG A 32 -10.04 -0.30 0.00
N ILE A 33 -8.96 -0.96 0.41
CA ILE A 33 -8.90 -2.44 0.45
C ILE A 33 -9.13 -3.02 1.86
N ARG A 34 -8.81 -2.27 2.93
CA ARG A 34 -9.09 -2.66 4.32
C ARG A 34 -9.02 -1.48 5.30
N GLU A 35 -9.44 -1.74 6.55
CA GLU A 35 -9.19 -0.89 7.73
C GLU A 35 -7.73 -1.02 8.24
N GLU A 36 -7.30 -0.07 9.07
CA GLU A 36 -6.06 -0.21 9.84
C GLU A 36 -6.24 -1.30 10.91
N ARG A 37 -5.21 -2.14 11.09
CA ARG A 37 -5.22 -3.20 12.11
C ARG A 37 -3.84 -3.34 12.72
N LYS A 38 -3.80 -3.65 14.01
CA LYS A 38 -2.57 -4.10 14.68
C LYS A 38 -2.35 -5.59 14.36
N PHE A 39 -1.10 -6.01 14.43
CA PHE A 39 -0.70 -7.41 14.28
C PHE A 39 0.09 -7.82 15.51
N ASP A 40 -0.13 -9.05 15.96
CA ASP A 40 0.52 -9.57 17.17
C ASP A 40 1.90 -10.15 16.87
N SER A 41 2.24 -10.33 15.58
CA SER A 41 3.56 -10.79 15.16
C SER A 41 3.98 -10.24 13.80
N LEU A 42 5.29 -10.23 13.58
CA LEU A 42 5.89 -9.87 12.30
C LEU A 42 5.40 -10.77 11.16
N GLU A 43 5.21 -12.07 11.42
CA GLU A 43 4.73 -13.03 10.42
C GLU A 43 3.29 -12.73 9.99
N GLN A 44 2.41 -12.35 10.93
CA GLN A 44 1.05 -11.93 10.57
C GLN A 44 1.06 -10.66 9.69
N LEU A 45 1.92 -9.68 10.01
CA LEU A 45 2.08 -8.48 9.21
C LEU A 45 2.57 -8.81 7.78
N LYS A 46 3.61 -9.63 7.65
CA LYS A 46 4.13 -10.08 6.34
C LYS A 46 3.07 -10.81 5.51
N ASN A 47 2.30 -11.68 6.15
CA ASN A 47 1.21 -12.40 5.50
C ASN A 47 0.14 -11.44 4.99
N GLN A 48 -0.28 -10.46 5.79
CA GLN A 48 -1.26 -9.47 5.33
C GLN A 48 -0.71 -8.61 4.19
N ILE A 49 0.55 -8.16 4.25
CA ILE A 49 1.17 -7.40 3.15
C ILE A 49 1.16 -8.22 1.84
N SER A 50 1.36 -9.53 1.94
CA SER A 50 1.32 -10.43 0.78
C SER A 50 -0.09 -10.54 0.18
N VAL A 51 -1.11 -10.66 1.03
CA VAL A 51 -2.53 -10.66 0.61
C VAL A 51 -2.90 -9.32 -0.02
N ASP A 52 -2.58 -8.20 0.65
CA ASP A 52 -2.84 -6.84 0.15
C ASP A 52 -2.23 -6.65 -1.25
N ARG A 53 -1.00 -7.16 -1.46
CA ARG A 53 -0.32 -7.10 -2.76
C ARG A 53 -1.04 -7.89 -3.85
N ILE A 54 -1.61 -9.04 -3.53
CA ILE A 54 -2.39 -9.87 -4.48
C ILE A 54 -3.68 -9.13 -4.85
N ASP A 55 -4.42 -8.65 -3.86
CA ASP A 55 -5.69 -7.94 -4.05
C ASP A 55 -5.54 -6.68 -4.91
N ILE A 56 -4.49 -5.89 -4.66
CA ILE A 56 -4.19 -4.69 -5.46
C ILE A 56 -3.87 -5.06 -6.91
N LYS A 57 -3.06 -6.11 -7.14
CA LYS A 57 -2.73 -6.57 -8.50
C LYS A 57 -3.96 -7.05 -9.25
N GLU A 58 -4.85 -7.76 -8.57
CA GLU A 58 -6.10 -8.24 -9.13
C GLU A 58 -7.02 -7.08 -9.52
N TYR A 59 -7.21 -6.12 -8.61
CA TYR A 59 -7.99 -4.91 -8.87
C TYR A 59 -7.52 -4.17 -10.13
N PHE A 60 -6.21 -3.95 -10.29
CA PHE A 60 -5.68 -3.29 -11.48
C PHE A 60 -5.69 -4.16 -12.73
N ARG A 61 -5.69 -5.50 -12.62
CA ARG A 61 -5.88 -6.40 -13.78
C ARG A 61 -7.30 -6.24 -14.33
N GLN A 62 -8.30 -6.24 -13.46
CA GLN A 62 -9.71 -6.07 -13.85
C GLN A 62 -9.96 -4.70 -14.51
N ILE A 63 -9.40 -3.62 -13.95
CA ILE A 63 -9.51 -2.29 -14.56
C ILE A 63 -8.91 -2.24 -15.97
N LYS A 64 -7.79 -2.95 -16.20
CA LYS A 64 -7.16 -2.98 -17.52
C LYS A 64 -7.95 -3.81 -18.53
N ALA A 65 -8.59 -4.89 -18.10
CA ALA A 65 -9.38 -5.76 -18.98
C ALA A 65 -10.71 -5.11 -19.42
N ASN A 66 -11.23 -4.18 -18.62
CA ASN A 66 -12.49 -3.47 -18.88
C ASN A 66 -12.28 -2.14 -19.64
N ARG A 67 -11.07 -1.89 -20.16
CA ARG A 67 -10.70 -0.75 -21.00
C ARG A 67 -10.38 -1.22 -22.40
#